data_AF-A0AAD9NR98-F1
#
_entry.id   AF-A0AAD9NR98-F1
#
_cell.length_a   1.000
_cell.length_b   1.000
_cell.length_c   1.000
_cell.angle_alpha   90.00
_cell.angle_beta   90.00
_cell.angle_gamma   90.00
#
_symmetry.space_group_name_H-M   'P 1'
#
loop_
_entity.id
_entity.type
_entity.pdbx_description
1 polymer ?
#
loop_
_entity_poly.entity_id
_entity_poly.type
_entity_poly.pdbx_seq_one_letter_code
_entity_poly.pdbx_strand_id
1 'polypeptide(L)'
;MAVAPETDSSLGGDTEHTPELDRSKDEDDVIVVTSDGDVDEPHGEEPNIRSLRLRKIELERHLAAQTRQRESIRAVLEGDQTSCTIELVIRPRVLVPDTNCFIDHLVGIRRLVDSARYTVVVPLVVINELDGLKRGCRLDRYATAEHAQMVQTEASDAVTYLEDQFEKRNCHLRALTSKGTGNNDDLIL
;
A
#
# COMPACT_ATOMS: atom_id res chain seq x y z
N MET A 1 19.96 -6.78 62.44
CA MET A 1 20.07 -5.63 63.36
C MET A 1 20.00 -4.35 62.54
N ALA A 2 19.14 -3.42 62.98
CA ALA A 2 19.04 -1.98 62.65
C ALA A 2 18.75 -1.61 61.17
N VAL A 3 17.57 -1.08 60.77
CA VAL A 3 16.81 0.16 61.12
C VAL A 3 17.27 1.41 60.34
N ALA A 4 16.41 1.78 59.36
CA ALA A 4 15.86 3.09 58.93
C ALA A 4 16.79 4.32 58.63
N PRO A 5 16.32 5.32 57.84
CA PRO A 5 15.20 6.19 58.25
C PRO A 5 14.12 6.44 57.18
N GLU A 6 13.00 6.98 57.67
CA GLU A 6 11.78 7.39 56.96
C GLU A 6 11.84 8.85 56.48
N THR A 7 10.98 9.20 55.52
CA THR A 7 10.27 10.50 55.46
C THR A 7 8.88 10.33 54.84
N ASP A 8 7.92 11.04 55.41
CA ASP A 8 6.46 10.95 55.28
C ASP A 8 5.83 12.03 54.36
N SER A 9 4.60 11.73 53.93
CA SER A 9 3.42 12.55 53.54
C SER A 9 3.42 13.62 52.43
N SER A 10 2.49 13.47 51.47
CA SER A 10 1.32 14.38 51.24
C SER A 10 0.65 14.25 49.84
N LEU A 11 -0.61 13.78 49.84
CA LEU A 11 -1.84 14.20 49.11
C LEU A 11 -1.83 14.88 47.71
N GLY A 12 -2.77 14.41 46.85
CA GLY A 12 -3.49 15.16 45.79
C GLY A 12 -3.46 14.47 44.42
N GLY A 13 -4.52 13.79 43.95
CA GLY A 13 -5.54 14.36 43.02
C GLY A 13 -4.95 14.47 41.59
N ASP A 14 -5.31 13.66 40.60
CA ASP A 14 -6.59 13.71 39.89
C ASP A 14 -6.82 12.40 39.10
N THR A 15 -8.01 11.81 39.24
CA THR A 15 -8.48 10.71 38.38
C THR A 15 -9.48 11.29 37.41
N GLU A 16 -9.10 11.34 36.13
CA GLU A 16 -9.97 11.77 35.04
C GLU A 16 -11.19 10.87 34.93
N HIS A 17 -12.33 11.54 34.82
CA HIS A 17 -13.66 10.97 34.67
C HIS A 17 -14.12 11.17 33.22
N THR A 18 -15.10 10.35 32.80
CA THR A 18 -15.99 10.46 31.63
C THR A 18 -15.63 9.59 30.39
N PRO A 19 -16.64 9.17 29.58
CA PRO A 19 -17.70 8.25 29.98
C PRO A 19 -17.94 7.13 28.94
N GLU A 20 -18.38 5.96 29.39
CA GLU A 20 -19.05 4.95 28.56
C GLU A 20 -20.46 5.44 28.21
N LEU A 21 -20.81 5.50 26.92
CA LEU A 21 -22.19 5.58 26.45
C LEU A 21 -22.25 5.06 25.01
N ASP A 22 -22.59 3.78 24.82
CA ASP A 22 -23.26 3.37 23.59
C ASP A 22 -24.16 2.16 23.85
N ARG A 23 -25.47 2.42 23.86
CA ARG A 23 -26.55 1.51 23.43
C ARG A 23 -27.92 2.08 23.80
N SER A 24 -28.54 2.77 22.84
CA SER A 24 -30.00 2.81 22.78
C SER A 24 -30.45 3.04 21.34
N LYS A 25 -30.92 1.96 20.70
CA LYS A 25 -32.34 1.74 20.33
C LYS A 25 -32.67 2.38 18.98
N ASP A 26 -32.44 1.61 17.92
CA ASP A 26 -33.17 1.77 16.66
C ASP A 26 -34.60 1.28 16.90
N GLU A 27 -35.52 2.23 17.13
CA GLU A 27 -36.94 2.00 16.96
C GLU A 27 -37.24 2.13 15.46
N ASP A 28 -37.43 0.98 14.82
CA ASP A 28 -37.98 0.86 13.49
C ASP A 28 -39.44 1.35 13.44
N ASP A 29 -39.77 1.85 12.24
CA ASP A 29 -41.09 1.88 11.61
C ASP A 29 -41.86 3.22 11.64
N VAL A 30 -41.53 4.09 10.67
CA VAL A 30 -42.42 5.17 10.22
C VAL A 30 -42.79 4.94 8.75
N ILE A 31 -43.75 4.05 8.52
CA ILE A 31 -44.46 3.98 7.24
C ILE A 31 -45.49 5.12 7.22
N VAL A 32 -45.12 6.29 6.68
CA VAL A 32 -46.14 7.28 6.28
C VAL A 32 -46.61 6.95 4.86
N VAL A 33 -47.71 6.21 4.77
CA VAL A 33 -48.50 6.14 3.54
C VAL A 33 -49.16 7.49 3.34
N THR A 34 -48.57 8.36 2.52
CA THR A 34 -49.27 9.55 2.02
C THR A 34 -50.11 9.18 0.82
N SER A 35 -51.41 8.96 1.05
CA SER A 35 -52.42 8.97 0.00
C SER A 35 -52.52 10.41 -0.52
N ASP A 36 -51.98 10.67 -1.71
CA ASP A 36 -52.15 11.94 -2.42
C ASP A 36 -53.60 12.08 -2.87
N GLY A 37 -54.37 12.83 -2.08
CA GLY A 37 -55.60 13.47 -2.52
C GLY A 37 -55.29 14.90 -2.93
N ASP A 38 -54.94 15.11 -4.19
CA ASP A 38 -54.96 16.42 -4.86
C ASP A 38 -56.41 16.91 -4.93
N VAL A 39 -56.83 17.81 -4.03
CA VAL A 39 -58.08 18.57 -4.22
C VAL A 39 -58.01 19.97 -3.56
N ASP A 40 -58.21 20.96 -4.42
CA ASP A 40 -58.74 22.33 -4.22
C ASP A 40 -57.92 23.44 -3.54
N GLU A 41 -57.64 24.46 -4.35
CA GLU A 41 -57.48 25.87 -3.97
C GLU A 41 -58.62 26.34 -3.03
N PRO A 42 -58.34 26.86 -1.81
CA PRO A 42 -59.37 27.49 -1.01
C PRO A 42 -59.11 28.99 -0.85
N HIS A 43 -60.06 29.77 -1.37
CA HIS A 43 -60.35 31.10 -0.83
C HIS A 43 -60.68 30.98 0.67
N GLY A 44 -59.80 31.53 1.53
CA GLY A 44 -60.09 31.76 2.95
C GLY A 44 -59.39 30.83 3.95
N GLU A 45 -58.12 30.49 3.74
CA GLU A 45 -57.35 29.76 4.76
C GLU A 45 -56.95 30.66 5.94
N GLU A 46 -57.30 30.25 7.16
CA GLU A 46 -56.79 30.89 8.37
C GLU A 46 -55.25 30.91 8.33
N PRO A 47 -54.60 32.02 8.74
CA PRO A 47 -53.15 32.18 8.62
C PRO A 47 -52.35 31.05 9.29
N ASN A 48 -52.96 30.36 10.25
CA ASN A 48 -52.41 29.22 10.97
C ASN A 48 -52.36 27.92 10.12
N ILE A 49 -53.34 27.69 9.24
CA ILE A 49 -53.35 26.51 8.35
C ILE A 49 -52.25 26.65 7.30
N ARG A 50 -52.07 27.87 6.78
CA ARG A 50 -51.02 28.19 5.81
C ARG A 50 -49.61 28.06 6.41
N SER A 51 -49.40 28.51 7.65
CA SER A 51 -48.11 28.37 8.33
C SER A 51 -47.75 26.91 8.60
N LEU A 52 -48.74 26.08 8.97
CA LEU A 52 -48.54 24.64 9.18
C LEU A 52 -48.19 23.90 7.88
N ARG A 53 -48.80 24.25 6.74
CA ARG A 53 -48.43 23.69 5.42
C ARG A 53 -47.01 24.07 5.00
N LEU A 54 -46.61 25.32 5.20
CA LEU A 54 -45.24 25.76 4.94
C LEU A 54 -44.25 24.99 5.82
N ARG A 55 -44.57 24.79 7.10
CA ARG A 55 -43.74 24.03 8.02
C ARG A 55 -43.67 22.54 7.64
N LYS A 56 -44.76 21.95 7.15
CA LYS A 56 -44.77 20.58 6.62
C LYS A 56 -43.81 20.44 5.43
N ILE A 57 -43.88 21.34 4.45
CA ILE A 57 -42.98 21.33 3.28
C ILE A 57 -41.52 21.49 3.70
N GLU A 58 -41.24 22.35 4.69
CA GLU A 58 -39.89 22.54 5.21
C GLU A 58 -39.35 21.26 5.89
N LEU A 59 -40.17 20.61 6.70
CA LEU A 59 -39.82 19.36 7.37
C LEU A 59 -39.62 18.22 6.37
N GLU A 60 -40.47 18.12 5.34
CA GLU A 60 -40.33 17.14 4.26
C GLU A 60 -39.01 17.33 3.49
N ARG A 61 -38.62 18.59 3.21
CA ARG A 61 -37.30 18.89 2.61
C ARG A 61 -36.15 18.48 3.52
N HIS A 62 -36.28 18.71 4.83
CA HIS A 62 -35.24 18.35 5.79
C HIS A 62 -35.07 16.83 5.89
N LEU A 63 -36.19 16.10 5.93
CA LEU A 63 -36.20 14.63 5.91
C LEU A 63 -35.61 14.09 4.60
N ALA A 64 -35.99 14.63 3.45
CA ALA A 64 -35.44 14.22 2.15
C ALA A 64 -33.93 14.48 2.03
N ALA A 65 -33.44 15.57 2.64
CA ALA A 65 -32.00 15.85 2.70
C ALA A 65 -31.27 14.84 3.59
N GLN A 66 -31.84 14.51 4.76
CA GLN A 66 -31.27 13.52 5.68
C GLN A 66 -31.27 12.11 5.09
N THR A 67 -32.34 11.69 4.42
CA THR A 67 -32.39 10.37 3.76
C THR A 67 -31.36 10.28 2.66
N ARG A 68 -31.22 11.31 1.81
CA ARG A 68 -30.20 11.38 0.76
C ARG A 68 -28.78 11.32 1.33
N GLN A 69 -28.53 12.01 2.45
CA GLN A 69 -27.24 11.95 3.13
C GLN A 69 -26.97 10.54 3.68
N ARG A 70 -27.97 9.91 4.31
CA ARG A 70 -27.86 8.54 4.85
C ARG A 70 -27.61 7.52 3.74
N GLU A 71 -28.32 7.62 2.62
CA GLU A 71 -28.14 6.75 1.46
C GLU A 71 -26.76 6.94 0.82
N SER A 72 -26.27 8.19 0.71
CA SER A 72 -24.93 8.46 0.21
C SER A 72 -23.85 7.84 1.10
N ILE A 73 -23.98 7.96 2.43
CA ILE A 73 -23.04 7.35 3.37
C ILE A 73 -23.07 5.83 3.25
N ARG A 74 -24.28 5.25 3.20
CA ARG A 74 -24.49 3.81 3.05
C ARG A 74 -23.89 3.26 1.75
N ALA A 75 -24.10 3.93 0.62
CA ALA A 75 -23.54 3.52 -0.67
C ALA A 75 -22.01 3.55 -0.69
N VAL A 76 -21.38 4.51 -0.01
CA VAL A 76 -19.91 4.57 0.14
C VAL A 76 -19.41 3.41 1.00
N LEU A 77 -20.08 3.12 2.13
CA LEU A 77 -19.74 2.01 3.02
C LEU A 77 -19.97 0.63 2.38
N GLU A 78 -21.01 0.48 1.56
CA GLU A 78 -21.31 -0.76 0.83
C GLU A 78 -20.39 -0.95 -0.40
N GLY A 79 -19.99 0.14 -1.06
CA GLY A 79 -19.01 0.09 -2.17
C GLY A 79 -17.63 -0.40 -1.73
N ASP A 80 -17.23 -0.11 -0.49
CA ASP A 80 -15.95 -0.53 0.10
C ASP A 80 -15.96 -2.01 0.55
N GLN A 81 -17.14 -2.60 0.77
CA GLN A 81 -17.31 -4.01 1.16
C GLN A 81 -17.17 -5.00 -0.02
N THR A 82 -17.17 -4.51 -1.26
CA THR A 82 -16.79 -5.29 -2.46
C THR A 82 -15.29 -5.26 -2.77
N SER A 83 -14.46 -4.82 -1.81
CA SER A 83 -13.01 -4.94 -1.91
C SER A 83 -12.62 -6.42 -1.91
N CYS A 84 -12.42 -6.96 -3.11
CA CYS A 84 -11.94 -8.31 -3.33
C CYS A 84 -10.57 -8.46 -2.63
N THR A 85 -10.55 -9.17 -1.50
CA THR A 85 -9.33 -9.38 -0.73
C THR A 85 -8.46 -10.40 -1.48
N ILE A 86 -7.40 -9.91 -2.14
CA ILE A 86 -6.43 -10.76 -2.81
C ILE A 86 -5.44 -11.29 -1.76
N GLU A 87 -5.45 -12.59 -1.49
CA GLU A 87 -4.43 -13.24 -0.66
C GLU A 87 -3.20 -13.61 -1.51
N LEU A 88 -2.05 -13.04 -1.18
CA LEU A 88 -0.79 -13.30 -1.87
C LEU A 88 0.02 -14.39 -1.13
N VAL A 89 0.14 -15.57 -1.73
CA VAL A 89 1.04 -16.63 -1.24
C VAL A 89 2.36 -16.60 -1.99
N ILE A 90 3.43 -16.17 -1.33
CA ILE A 90 4.75 -15.98 -1.93
C ILE A 90 5.57 -17.28 -1.87
N ARG A 91 5.96 -17.81 -3.03
CA ARG A 91 6.90 -18.94 -3.16
C ARG A 91 8.04 -18.56 -4.13
N PRO A 92 9.14 -17.97 -3.65
CA PRO A 92 10.21 -17.49 -4.51
C PRO A 92 10.91 -18.66 -5.21
N ARG A 93 10.93 -18.63 -6.54
CA ARG A 93 11.70 -19.57 -7.39
C ARG A 93 12.68 -18.83 -8.28
N VAL A 94 12.29 -17.64 -8.74
CA VAL A 94 13.09 -16.77 -9.60
C VAL A 94 13.44 -15.52 -8.81
N LEU A 95 14.72 -15.13 -8.87
CA LEU A 95 15.24 -13.92 -8.25
C LEU A 95 15.76 -13.01 -9.36
N VAL A 96 15.39 -11.74 -9.32
CA VAL A 96 15.81 -10.75 -10.31
C VAL A 96 16.65 -9.70 -9.58
N PRO A 97 17.99 -9.83 -9.56
CA PRO A 97 18.87 -8.84 -8.95
C PRO A 97 18.92 -7.56 -9.79
N ASP A 98 19.02 -6.42 -9.10
CA ASP A 98 19.34 -5.13 -9.72
C ASP A 98 20.87 -4.92 -9.78
N THR A 99 21.30 -3.78 -10.31
CA THR A 99 22.73 -3.43 -10.42
C THR A 99 23.39 -3.36 -9.04
N ASN A 100 22.74 -2.78 -8.04
CA ASN A 100 23.32 -2.65 -6.69
C ASN A 100 23.49 -4.01 -6.00
N CYS A 101 22.61 -4.98 -6.25
CA CYS A 101 22.79 -6.35 -5.75
C CYS A 101 24.13 -6.94 -6.19
N PHE A 102 24.59 -6.64 -7.41
CA PHE A 102 25.90 -7.08 -7.88
C PHE A 102 27.04 -6.29 -7.25
N ILE A 103 26.90 -4.97 -7.12
CA ILE A 103 27.95 -4.12 -6.54
C ILE A 103 28.17 -4.42 -5.05
N ASP A 104 27.10 -4.56 -4.27
CA ASP A 104 27.20 -4.66 -2.82
C ASP A 104 27.23 -6.13 -2.34
N HIS A 105 26.65 -7.05 -3.13
CA HIS A 105 26.31 -8.40 -2.66
C HIS A 105 26.67 -9.53 -3.65
N LEU A 106 27.70 -9.37 -4.47
CA LEU A 106 28.15 -10.38 -5.44
C LEU A 106 28.34 -11.78 -4.81
N VAL A 107 28.94 -11.83 -3.61
CA VAL A 107 29.16 -13.09 -2.87
C VAL A 107 27.83 -13.76 -2.51
N GLY A 108 26.81 -12.98 -2.14
CA GLY A 108 25.47 -13.48 -1.85
C GLY A 108 24.80 -14.06 -3.09
N ILE A 109 24.93 -13.38 -4.24
CA ILE A 109 24.41 -13.87 -5.53
C ILE A 109 25.09 -15.18 -5.91
N ARG A 110 26.41 -15.29 -5.77
CA ARG A 110 27.13 -16.56 -6.01
C ARG A 110 26.54 -17.71 -5.22
N ARG A 111 26.37 -17.51 -3.90
CA ARG A 111 25.79 -18.53 -3.02
C ARG A 111 24.37 -18.91 -3.41
N LEU A 112 23.56 -17.95 -3.87
CA LEU A 112 22.20 -18.22 -4.34
C LEU A 112 22.20 -19.10 -5.60
N VAL A 113 23.08 -18.80 -6.56
CA VAL A 113 23.25 -19.60 -7.78
C VAL A 113 23.78 -21.00 -7.43
N ASP A 114 24.83 -21.08 -6.61
CA ASP A 114 25.45 -22.34 -6.19
C ASP A 114 24.49 -23.24 -5.38
N SER A 115 23.53 -22.64 -4.67
CA SER A 115 22.54 -23.40 -3.89
C SER A 115 21.60 -24.25 -4.74
N ALA A 116 21.46 -23.94 -6.04
CA ALA A 116 20.52 -24.57 -6.97
C ALA A 116 19.04 -24.55 -6.50
N ARG A 117 18.70 -23.70 -5.53
CA ARG A 117 17.32 -23.57 -5.00
C ARG A 117 16.50 -22.52 -5.76
N TYR A 118 17.19 -21.57 -6.38
CA TYR A 118 16.61 -20.43 -7.07
C TYR A 118 17.23 -20.31 -8.46
N THR A 119 16.48 -19.73 -9.40
CA THR A 119 17.01 -19.28 -10.68
C THR A 119 17.21 -17.78 -10.62
N VAL A 120 18.46 -17.33 -10.72
CA VAL A 120 18.80 -15.92 -10.78
C VAL A 120 18.67 -15.46 -12.23
N VAL A 121 17.82 -14.48 -12.48
CA VAL A 121 17.54 -13.94 -13.81
C VAL A 121 17.99 -12.49 -13.84
N VAL A 122 19.04 -12.20 -14.60
CA VAL A 122 19.67 -10.89 -14.70
C VAL A 122 19.08 -10.12 -15.87
N PRO A 123 18.40 -8.97 -15.67
CA PRO A 123 17.94 -8.14 -16.77
C PRO A 123 19.12 -7.65 -17.61
N LEU A 124 18.98 -7.64 -18.94
CA LEU A 124 20.03 -7.16 -19.84
C LEU A 124 20.42 -5.70 -19.56
N VAL A 125 19.47 -4.90 -19.07
CA VAL A 125 19.72 -3.52 -18.64
C VAL A 125 20.74 -3.49 -17.49
N VAL A 126 20.66 -4.41 -16.53
CA VAL A 126 21.61 -4.53 -15.42
C VAL A 126 22.99 -4.91 -15.93
N ILE A 127 23.08 -5.86 -16.87
CA ILE A 127 24.35 -6.25 -17.50
C ILE A 127 24.99 -5.03 -18.20
N ASN A 128 24.20 -4.29 -18.99
CA ASN A 128 24.68 -3.09 -19.68
C ASN A 128 25.10 -1.98 -18.71
N GLU A 129 24.41 -1.82 -17.59
CA GLU A 129 24.76 -0.87 -16.54
C GLU A 129 26.09 -1.23 -15.89
N LEU A 130 26.29 -2.51 -15.53
CA LEU A 130 27.55 -3.01 -14.98
C LEU A 130 28.72 -2.81 -15.95
N ASP A 131 28.52 -3.07 -17.25
CA ASP A 131 29.52 -2.78 -18.28
C ASP A 131 29.84 -1.28 -18.41
N GLY A 132 28.84 -0.42 -18.19
CA GLY A 132 29.04 1.03 -18.14
C GLY A 132 29.85 1.46 -16.91
N LEU A 133 29.59 0.84 -15.76
CA LEU A 133 30.32 1.07 -14.51
C LEU A 133 31.77 0.59 -14.59
N LYS A 134 32.01 -0.62 -15.12
CA LYS A 134 33.35 -1.17 -15.39
C LYS A 134 34.19 -0.25 -16.27
N ARG A 135 33.58 0.41 -17.26
CA ARG A 135 34.25 1.37 -18.16
C ARG A 135 34.47 2.76 -17.55
N GLY A 136 33.90 3.06 -16.38
CA GLY A 136 34.04 4.36 -15.73
C GLY A 136 33.21 5.47 -16.39
N CYS A 137 32.13 5.16 -17.11
CA CYS A 137 31.35 6.16 -17.86
C CYS A 137 30.56 7.16 -16.98
N ARG A 138 30.70 7.12 -15.63
CA ARG A 138 29.91 7.93 -14.68
C ARG A 138 30.71 8.43 -13.46
N LEU A 139 32.05 8.56 -13.59
CA LEU A 139 32.94 8.96 -12.48
C LEU A 139 32.53 10.30 -11.83
N ASP A 140 31.99 11.21 -12.62
CA ASP A 140 31.49 12.54 -12.28
C ASP A 140 30.23 12.56 -11.39
N ARG A 141 29.59 11.40 -11.18
CA ARG A 141 28.40 11.26 -10.29
C ARG A 141 28.74 10.85 -8.87
N TYR A 142 29.98 10.48 -8.59
CA TYR A 142 30.41 10.00 -7.28
C TYR A 142 30.98 11.15 -6.44
N ALA A 143 30.67 11.13 -5.14
CA ALA A 143 31.16 12.13 -4.20
C ALA A 143 32.69 12.06 -4.00
N THR A 144 33.28 10.87 -4.16
CA THR A 144 34.72 10.64 -4.00
C THR A 144 35.27 9.73 -5.09
N ALA A 145 36.52 9.96 -5.49
CA ALA A 145 37.21 9.13 -6.49
C ALA A 145 37.45 7.70 -6.00
N GLU A 146 37.68 7.52 -4.70
CA GLU A 146 37.84 6.19 -4.09
C GLU A 146 36.58 5.34 -4.20
N HIS A 147 35.40 5.93 -3.94
CA HIS A 147 34.14 5.22 -4.07
C HIS A 147 33.85 4.86 -5.53
N ALA A 148 34.19 5.74 -6.46
CA ALA A 148 34.07 5.46 -7.89
C ALA A 148 34.96 4.29 -8.34
N GLN A 149 36.20 4.21 -7.84
CA GLN A 149 37.11 3.08 -8.10
C GLN A 149 36.61 1.77 -7.47
N MET A 150 36.08 1.82 -6.25
CA MET A 150 35.49 0.66 -5.60
C MET A 150 34.33 0.10 -6.43
N VAL A 151 33.38 0.95 -6.82
CA VAL A 151 32.24 0.52 -7.65
C VAL A 151 32.69 0.00 -9.01
N GLN A 152 33.71 0.61 -9.62
CA GLN A 152 34.28 0.12 -10.88
C GLN A 152 34.88 -1.29 -10.73
N THR A 153 35.57 -1.54 -9.61
CA THR A 153 36.18 -2.85 -9.30
C THR A 153 35.10 -3.91 -9.08
N GLU A 154 34.11 -3.63 -8.24
CA GLU A 154 32.99 -4.54 -7.99
C GLU A 154 32.19 -4.83 -9.27
N ALA A 155 31.96 -3.80 -10.10
CA ALA A 155 31.32 -3.98 -11.41
C ALA A 155 32.15 -4.88 -12.34
N SER A 156 33.48 -4.73 -12.33
CA SER A 156 34.38 -5.58 -13.11
C SER A 156 34.31 -7.04 -12.66
N ASP A 157 34.31 -7.29 -11.35
CA ASP A 157 34.21 -8.63 -10.77
C ASP A 157 32.84 -9.27 -11.05
N ALA A 158 31.77 -8.48 -10.95
CA ALA A 158 30.42 -8.92 -11.28
C ALA A 158 30.30 -9.33 -12.76
N VAL A 159 30.78 -8.50 -13.69
CA VAL A 159 30.77 -8.82 -15.13
C VAL A 159 31.57 -10.08 -15.41
N THR A 160 32.79 -10.19 -14.85
CA THR A 160 33.65 -11.37 -15.03
C THR A 160 32.96 -12.64 -14.52
N TYR A 161 32.26 -12.56 -13.39
CA TYR A 161 31.48 -13.68 -12.87
C TYR A 161 30.32 -14.04 -13.79
N LEU A 162 29.55 -13.06 -14.27
CA LEU A 162 28.44 -13.31 -15.19
C LEU A 162 28.93 -13.99 -16.48
N GLU A 163 30.01 -13.48 -17.09
CA GLU A 163 30.65 -14.07 -18.28
C GLU A 163 31.05 -15.54 -18.05
N ASP A 164 31.75 -15.84 -16.94
CA ASP A 164 32.16 -17.20 -16.58
C ASP A 164 30.96 -18.16 -16.42
N GLN A 165 29.87 -17.69 -15.81
CA GLN A 165 28.67 -18.51 -15.61
C GLN A 165 27.86 -18.73 -16.89
N PHE A 166 27.80 -17.74 -17.77
CA PHE A 166 27.15 -17.88 -19.08
C PHE A 166 27.95 -18.80 -20.00
N GLU A 167 29.29 -18.72 -19.98
CA GLU A 167 30.15 -19.65 -20.72
C GLU A 167 29.95 -21.11 -20.26
N LYS A 168 29.80 -21.31 -18.95
CA LYS A 168 29.47 -22.63 -18.35
C LYS A 168 28.04 -23.10 -18.60
N ARG A 169 27.18 -22.27 -19.20
CA ARG A 169 25.74 -22.54 -19.39
C ARG A 169 25.04 -22.98 -18.10
N ASN A 170 25.31 -22.28 -16.99
CA ASN A 170 24.67 -22.61 -15.72
C ASN A 170 23.14 -22.41 -15.78
N CYS A 171 22.37 -23.47 -15.55
CA CYS A 171 20.91 -23.42 -15.63
C CYS A 171 20.24 -22.57 -14.52
N HIS A 172 20.97 -22.24 -13.44
CA HIS A 172 20.49 -21.41 -12.34
C HIS A 172 20.82 -19.91 -12.51
N LEU A 173 21.50 -19.53 -13.60
CA LEU A 173 21.75 -18.14 -13.95
C LEU A 173 21.32 -17.88 -15.40
N ARG A 174 20.44 -16.91 -15.62
CA ARG A 174 19.92 -16.57 -16.96
C ARG A 174 19.93 -15.06 -17.17
N ALA A 175 20.04 -14.60 -18.41
CA ALA A 175 19.77 -13.20 -18.75
C ALA A 175 18.31 -13.01 -19.22
N LEU A 176 17.74 -11.82 -19.02
CA LEU A 176 16.40 -11.45 -19.48
C LEU A 176 16.46 -10.25 -20.42
N THR A 177 16.00 -10.44 -21.65
CA THR A 177 15.93 -9.37 -22.65
C THR A 177 14.65 -8.55 -22.50
N SER A 178 14.65 -7.33 -23.03
CA SER A 178 13.48 -6.41 -23.01
C SER A 178 12.26 -6.94 -23.77
N LYS A 179 12.43 -7.93 -24.65
CA LYS A 179 11.33 -8.59 -25.37
C LYS A 179 10.81 -9.85 -24.67
N GLY A 180 11.35 -10.20 -23.50
CA GLY A 180 10.89 -11.35 -22.71
C GLY A 180 11.17 -12.71 -23.36
N THR A 181 12.05 -12.80 -24.36
CA THR A 181 12.46 -14.07 -24.97
C THR A 181 13.34 -14.84 -24.00
N GLY A 182 12.70 -15.55 -23.09
CA GLY A 182 13.30 -16.55 -22.21
C GLY A 182 12.83 -17.94 -22.57
N ASN A 183 12.82 -18.29 -23.87
CA ASN A 183 12.49 -19.65 -24.31
C ASN A 183 13.62 -20.60 -23.94
N ASN A 184 13.27 -21.83 -23.56
CA ASN A 184 14.11 -22.79 -22.84
C ASN A 184 15.42 -23.23 -23.54
N ASP A 185 15.68 -22.84 -24.78
CA ASP A 185 16.86 -23.33 -25.53
C ASP A 185 17.74 -22.23 -26.13
N ASP A 186 17.34 -20.96 -26.09
CA ASP A 186 18.13 -19.87 -26.67
C ASP A 186 18.21 -18.67 -25.71
N LEU A 187 19.34 -18.57 -25.03
CA LEU A 187 19.80 -17.29 -24.50
C LEU A 187 21.29 -17.16 -24.80
N ILE A 188 21.53 -16.44 -25.90
CA ILE A 188 22.79 -15.81 -26.28
C ILE A 188 22.99 -14.61 -25.34
N LEU A 189 24.02 -14.66 -24.51
CA LEU A 189 25.34 -14.14 -24.85
C LEU A 189 26.37 -15.23 -24.55
#